data_AF-A0A6N7ZKP0-F1
#
_entry.id   AF-A0A6N7ZKP0-F1
#
_cell.length_a   1.000
_cell.length_b   1.000
_cell.length_c   1.000
_cell.angle_alpha   90.00
_cell.angle_beta   90.00
_cell.angle_gamma   90.00
#
_symmetry.space_group_name_H-M   'P 1'
#
loop_
_entity.id
_entity.type
_entity.pdbx_description
1 polymer ?
#
loop_
_entity_poly.entity_id
_entity_poly.type
_entity_poly.pdbx_seq_one_letter_code
_entity_poly.pdbx_strand_id
1 'polypeptide(L)'
;MPTPDRSDATRSARAALHEWVAAIPTRDGADDAGARDARTWVAALALEGTWLGLYQDAYELTESEWDAVIEDLSRYADVRPPASAVVFRDVDLDADPFRDDERPLVDAVLRVALEEGVHNVTLAAVARRCDRSESTLLAMFGDAETLVDDVALEVLQSGFDDLSPLRLDPSRAAVAASVAALDDSRKAAALLRLYALGGVARDDVPEGQHAVHELVLRAWREEGAPTPLVVAALACDGWRAGELQRALVFPSALPGAVVRELARLVDDAAGPGPAGPSMVDPG
;
A
#
# COMPACT_ATOMS: atom_id res chain seq x y z
N MET A 1 -25.06 -28.69 -20.45
CA MET A 1 -24.02 -27.64 -20.53
C MET A 1 -23.00 -27.95 -19.46
N PRO A 2 -21.70 -28.08 -19.78
CA PRO A 2 -20.69 -28.27 -18.74
C PRO A 2 -20.52 -26.95 -17.98
N THR A 3 -20.54 -27.03 -16.66
CA THR A 3 -20.14 -25.93 -15.76
C THR A 3 -18.69 -25.56 -16.09
N PRO A 4 -18.37 -24.27 -16.31
CA PRO A 4 -16.99 -23.86 -16.48
C PRO A 4 -16.17 -24.27 -15.24
N ASP A 5 -14.97 -24.77 -15.49
CA ASP A 5 -14.04 -25.29 -14.49
C ASP A 5 -13.73 -24.17 -13.49
N ARG A 6 -14.17 -24.30 -12.23
CA ARG A 6 -13.91 -23.35 -11.12
C ARG A 6 -12.44 -23.33 -10.66
N SER A 7 -11.53 -23.78 -11.51
CA SER A 7 -10.11 -23.98 -11.23
C SER A 7 -9.22 -23.10 -12.12
N ASP A 8 -9.80 -22.29 -13.00
CA ASP A 8 -9.06 -21.53 -14.00
C ASP A 8 -8.61 -20.16 -13.48
N ALA A 9 -9.40 -19.48 -12.63
CA ALA A 9 -9.04 -18.15 -12.14
C ALA A 9 -7.88 -18.21 -11.14
N THR A 10 -7.95 -19.10 -10.14
CA THR A 10 -6.86 -19.30 -9.16
C THR A 10 -5.57 -19.75 -9.83
N ARG A 11 -5.65 -20.64 -10.81
CA ARG A 11 -4.48 -21.10 -11.57
C ARG A 11 -3.86 -19.97 -12.38
N SER A 12 -4.69 -19.16 -13.05
CA SER A 12 -4.23 -18.03 -13.86
C SER A 12 -3.62 -16.92 -13.00
N ALA A 13 -4.28 -16.57 -11.89
CA ALA A 13 -3.78 -15.61 -10.92
C ALA A 13 -2.42 -16.03 -10.34
N ARG A 14 -2.28 -17.32 -10.00
CA ARG A 14 -1.02 -17.89 -9.53
C ARG A 14 0.07 -17.84 -10.59
N ALA A 15 -0.24 -18.25 -11.82
CA ALA A 15 0.73 -18.24 -12.91
C ALA A 15 1.23 -16.82 -13.20
N ALA A 16 0.32 -15.85 -13.26
CA ALA A 16 0.65 -14.44 -13.44
C ALA A 16 1.51 -13.91 -12.30
N LEU A 17 1.13 -14.19 -11.04
CA LEU A 17 1.88 -13.72 -9.88
C LEU A 17 3.26 -14.40 -9.75
N HIS A 18 3.39 -15.67 -10.14
CA HIS A 18 4.71 -16.32 -10.23
C HIS A 18 5.61 -15.67 -11.27
N GLU A 19 5.10 -15.40 -12.48
CA GLU A 19 5.86 -14.72 -13.52
C GLU A 19 6.32 -13.35 -13.03
N TRP A 20 5.43 -12.64 -12.35
CA TRP A 20 5.69 -11.32 -11.79
C TRP A 20 6.76 -11.36 -10.69
N VAL A 21 6.63 -12.26 -9.71
CA VAL A 21 7.63 -12.47 -8.65
C VAL A 21 8.99 -12.90 -9.23
N ALA A 22 9.00 -13.74 -10.26
CA ALA A 22 10.23 -14.18 -10.93
C ALA A 22 10.96 -13.04 -11.67
N ALA A 23 10.23 -11.98 -12.05
CA ALA A 23 10.80 -10.81 -12.72
C ALA A 23 11.40 -9.78 -11.76
N ILE A 24 11.16 -9.89 -10.44
CA ILE A 24 11.67 -8.93 -9.45
C ILE A 24 13.20 -8.99 -9.39
N PRO A 25 13.91 -7.85 -9.58
CA PRO A 25 15.36 -7.80 -9.45
C PRO A 25 15.80 -8.19 -8.03
N THR A 26 16.78 -9.09 -7.93
CA THR A 26 17.36 -9.52 -6.66
C THR A 26 18.77 -8.97 -6.49
N ARG A 27 19.14 -8.62 -5.25
CA ARG A 27 20.51 -8.29 -4.88
C ARG A 27 21.13 -9.45 -4.09
N ASP A 28 22.31 -9.88 -4.52
CA ASP A 28 23.11 -10.89 -3.83
C ASP A 28 24.18 -10.23 -2.95
N GLY A 29 24.23 -10.54 -1.65
CA GLY A 29 25.27 -10.01 -0.76
C GLY A 29 25.14 -10.42 0.71
N ALA A 30 26.26 -10.36 1.42
CA ALA A 30 26.38 -10.71 2.85
C ALA A 30 25.56 -9.81 3.82
N ASP A 31 24.90 -8.76 3.31
CA ASP A 31 23.97 -7.87 4.02
C ASP A 31 22.56 -8.48 4.23
N ASP A 32 22.37 -9.76 3.90
CA ASP A 32 21.18 -10.57 4.22
C ASP A 32 20.84 -10.65 5.73
N ALA A 33 21.68 -10.09 6.61
CA ALA A 33 21.33 -9.86 8.01
C ALA A 33 20.06 -8.99 8.16
N GLY A 34 19.78 -8.08 7.22
CA GLY A 34 18.54 -7.30 7.16
C GLY A 34 17.34 -8.05 6.57
N ALA A 35 17.58 -9.20 5.90
CA ALA A 35 16.56 -10.10 5.39
C ALA A 35 16.28 -11.28 6.34
N ARG A 36 16.81 -11.24 7.57
CA ARG A 36 16.53 -12.24 8.63
C ARG A 36 15.03 -12.42 8.90
N ASP A 37 14.23 -11.42 8.56
CA ASP A 37 12.78 -11.48 8.63
C ASP A 37 12.15 -11.11 7.28
N ALA A 38 12.31 -12.01 6.31
CA ALA A 38 11.68 -11.88 4.99
C ALA A 38 10.16 -11.71 5.08
N ARG A 39 9.54 -12.29 6.12
CA ARG A 39 8.10 -12.19 6.40
C ARG A 39 7.70 -10.75 6.75
N THR A 40 8.46 -10.09 7.62
CA THR A 40 8.23 -8.66 7.94
C THR A 40 8.46 -7.76 6.72
N TRP A 41 9.43 -8.06 5.86
CA TRP A 41 9.60 -7.32 4.61
C TRP A 41 8.40 -7.44 3.68
N VAL A 42 7.90 -8.66 3.45
CA VAL A 42 6.70 -8.89 2.64
C VAL A 42 5.49 -8.22 3.27
N ALA A 43 5.36 -8.26 4.60
CA ALA A 43 4.28 -7.57 5.30
C ALA A 43 4.35 -6.04 5.12
N ALA A 44 5.54 -5.44 5.22
CA ALA A 44 5.74 -4.01 5.00
C ALA A 44 5.38 -3.61 3.56
N LEU A 45 5.81 -4.39 2.57
CA LEU A 45 5.44 -4.17 1.16
C LEU A 45 3.93 -4.35 0.93
N ALA A 46 3.30 -5.35 1.55
CA ALA A 46 1.87 -5.57 1.41
C ALA A 46 1.06 -4.45 2.06
N LEU A 47 1.51 -3.92 3.21
CA LEU A 47 0.92 -2.73 3.82
C LEU A 47 1.08 -1.50 2.93
N GLU A 48 2.24 -1.31 2.31
CA GLU A 48 2.41 -0.25 1.31
C GLU A 48 1.41 -0.40 0.16
N GLY A 49 1.30 -1.60 -0.42
CA GLY A 49 0.32 -1.88 -1.47
C GLY A 49 -1.12 -1.65 -1.02
N THR A 50 -1.42 -1.92 0.24
CA THR A 50 -2.74 -1.65 0.86
C THR A 50 -3.00 -0.14 0.88
N TRP A 51 -2.08 0.64 1.44
CA TRP A 51 -2.20 2.10 1.55
C TRP A 51 -2.24 2.79 0.19
N LEU A 52 -1.46 2.32 -0.78
CA LEU A 52 -1.51 2.82 -2.15
C LEU A 52 -2.84 2.49 -2.83
N GLY A 53 -3.35 1.27 -2.64
CA GLY A 53 -4.66 0.88 -3.14
C GLY A 53 -5.78 1.75 -2.57
N LEU A 54 -5.69 2.12 -1.29
CA LEU A 54 -6.61 3.06 -0.66
C LEU A 54 -6.46 4.48 -1.22
N TYR A 55 -5.22 4.93 -1.41
CA TYR A 55 -4.95 6.25 -1.96
C TYR A 55 -5.44 6.40 -3.40
N GLN A 56 -5.31 5.35 -4.21
CA GLN A 56 -5.63 5.35 -5.65
C GLN A 56 -7.02 4.78 -5.96
N ASP A 57 -7.76 4.31 -4.94
CA ASP A 57 -9.02 3.58 -5.09
C ASP A 57 -8.93 2.40 -6.09
N ALA A 58 -7.80 1.67 -6.05
CA ALA A 58 -7.40 0.79 -7.16
C ALA A 58 -8.03 -0.60 -7.14
N TYR A 59 -8.56 -1.07 -6.00
CA TYR A 59 -8.90 -2.49 -5.80
C TYR A 59 -10.41 -2.76 -5.76
N GLU A 60 -11.26 -1.72 -5.74
CA GLU A 60 -12.72 -1.83 -5.64
C GLU A 60 -13.17 -2.83 -4.55
N LEU A 61 -12.52 -2.81 -3.39
CA LEU A 61 -12.85 -3.70 -2.27
C LEU A 61 -13.97 -3.11 -1.43
N THR A 62 -14.94 -3.95 -1.06
CA THR A 62 -15.93 -3.60 -0.04
C THR A 62 -15.26 -3.47 1.33
N GLU A 63 -15.91 -2.76 2.25
CA GLU A 63 -15.44 -2.61 3.64
C GLU A 63 -15.14 -3.97 4.32
N SER A 64 -16.04 -4.95 4.17
CA SER A 64 -15.84 -6.29 4.72
C SER A 64 -14.67 -7.05 4.09
N GLU A 65 -14.38 -6.78 2.82
CA GLU A 65 -13.24 -7.38 2.13
C GLU A 65 -11.93 -6.76 2.62
N TRP A 66 -11.91 -5.44 2.82
CA TRP A 66 -10.78 -4.75 3.44
C TRP A 66 -10.52 -5.24 4.86
N ASP A 67 -11.54 -5.36 5.71
CA ASP A 67 -11.42 -5.91 7.06
C ASP A 67 -10.79 -7.32 7.02
N ALA A 68 -11.23 -8.18 6.11
CA ALA A 68 -10.68 -9.54 5.96
C ALA A 68 -9.21 -9.53 5.52
N VAL A 69 -8.86 -8.72 4.52
CA VAL A 69 -7.48 -8.57 4.01
C VAL A 69 -6.55 -8.05 5.11
N ILE A 70 -6.97 -7.02 5.84
CA ILE A 70 -6.17 -6.41 6.92
C ILE A 70 -5.99 -7.39 8.09
N GLU A 71 -7.03 -8.15 8.44
CA GLU A 71 -6.93 -9.20 9.46
C GLU A 71 -5.92 -10.29 9.06
N ASP A 72 -6.02 -10.78 7.82
CA ASP A 72 -5.11 -11.78 7.27
C ASP A 72 -3.67 -11.25 7.18
N LEU A 73 -3.48 -10.00 6.76
CA LEU A 73 -2.18 -9.33 6.71
C LEU A 73 -1.59 -9.15 8.11
N SER A 74 -2.41 -8.79 9.10
CA SER A 74 -1.97 -8.64 10.49
C SER A 74 -1.53 -9.99 11.09
N ARG A 75 -2.30 -11.06 10.80
CA ARG A 75 -1.93 -12.44 11.15
C ARG A 75 -0.66 -12.88 10.42
N TYR A 76 -0.51 -12.51 9.15
CA TYR A 76 0.72 -12.74 8.41
C TYR A 76 1.89 -11.98 9.03
N ALA A 77 1.73 -10.75 9.48
CA ALA A 77 2.84 -9.98 10.02
C ALA A 77 3.18 -10.27 11.49
N ASP A 78 2.43 -11.16 12.15
CA ASP A 78 2.50 -11.39 13.60
C ASP A 78 2.36 -10.08 14.40
N VAL A 79 1.38 -9.26 14.01
CA VAL A 79 1.01 -8.03 14.71
C VAL A 79 -0.46 -8.07 15.09
N ARG A 80 -0.83 -7.23 16.05
CA ARG A 80 -2.22 -7.13 16.48
C ARG A 80 -3.05 -6.53 15.34
N PRO A 81 -4.14 -7.18 14.89
CA PRO A 81 -5.04 -6.58 13.92
C PRO A 81 -5.71 -5.34 14.51
N PRO A 82 -6.14 -4.39 13.65
CA PRO A 82 -6.91 -3.25 14.11
C PRO A 82 -8.23 -3.72 14.74
N ALA A 83 -8.75 -2.95 15.69
CA ALA A 83 -10.05 -3.22 16.30
C ALA A 83 -11.20 -3.10 15.26
N SER A 84 -11.04 -2.19 14.31
CA SER A 84 -11.83 -2.08 13.09
C SER A 84 -11.08 -1.21 12.11
N ALA A 85 -11.15 -1.44 10.80
CA ALA A 85 -10.56 -0.49 9.86
C ALA A 85 -11.37 0.83 9.82
N VAL A 86 -11.12 1.72 10.80
CA VAL A 86 -11.84 2.98 11.03
C VAL A 86 -11.76 3.90 9.80
N VAL A 87 -10.70 3.77 9.00
CA VAL A 87 -10.51 4.50 7.73
C VAL A 87 -11.73 4.40 6.80
N PHE A 88 -12.56 3.36 6.91
CA PHE A 88 -13.76 3.17 6.09
C PHE A 88 -15.08 3.55 6.77
N ARG A 89 -15.03 4.07 8.01
CA ARG A 89 -16.23 4.33 8.84
C ARG A 89 -16.32 5.75 9.38
N ASP A 90 -15.30 6.58 9.17
CA ASP A 90 -15.25 7.92 9.73
C ASP A 90 -15.86 8.93 8.74
N VAL A 91 -17.13 9.26 8.96
CA VAL A 91 -17.96 10.11 8.09
C VAL A 91 -17.32 11.48 7.79
N ASP A 92 -16.51 12.03 8.70
CA ASP A 92 -15.85 13.33 8.50
C ASP A 92 -14.62 13.23 7.56
N LEU A 93 -13.99 12.05 7.50
CA LEU A 93 -12.92 11.73 6.55
C LEU A 93 -13.44 11.05 5.27
N ASP A 94 -14.61 10.42 5.33
CA ASP A 94 -15.36 9.93 4.16
C ASP A 94 -15.77 11.10 3.23
N ALA A 95 -15.88 12.32 3.76
CA ALA A 95 -16.23 13.49 2.97
C ALA A 95 -15.06 13.97 2.07
N ASP A 96 -13.84 14.03 2.61
CA ASP A 96 -12.57 14.29 1.89
C ASP A 96 -11.36 14.18 2.85
N PRO A 97 -10.52 13.13 2.79
CA PRO A 97 -9.38 12.98 3.69
C PRO A 97 -8.31 14.06 3.47
N PHE A 98 -8.37 14.83 2.39
CA PHE A 98 -7.40 15.88 2.05
C PHE A 98 -7.84 17.28 2.49
N ARG A 99 -9.08 17.43 2.94
CA ARG A 99 -9.60 18.69 3.44
C ARG A 99 -9.08 18.98 4.86
N ASP A 100 -8.63 20.20 5.09
CA ASP A 100 -8.17 20.63 6.43
C ASP A 100 -8.62 22.06 6.75
N ASP A 101 -9.88 22.17 7.22
CA ASP A 101 -10.48 23.47 7.53
C ASP A 101 -9.78 24.19 8.70
N GLU A 102 -9.08 23.46 9.58
CA GLU A 102 -8.32 24.03 10.70
C GLU A 102 -6.98 24.63 10.25
N ARG A 103 -6.43 24.16 9.11
CA ARG A 103 -5.14 24.58 8.56
C ARG A 103 -5.26 24.98 7.09
N PRO A 104 -5.73 26.20 6.78
CA PRO A 104 -5.98 26.65 5.41
C PRO A 104 -4.77 26.60 4.48
N LEU A 105 -3.54 26.67 5.01
CA LEU A 105 -2.33 26.55 4.20
C LEU A 105 -2.07 25.09 3.78
N VAL A 106 -2.25 24.14 4.70
CA VAL A 106 -2.13 22.70 4.43
C VAL A 106 -3.18 22.27 3.40
N ASP A 107 -4.44 22.68 3.62
CA ASP A 107 -5.54 22.44 2.68
C ASP A 107 -5.23 22.99 1.27
N ALA A 108 -4.79 24.26 1.19
CA ALA A 108 -4.48 24.88 -0.09
C ALA A 108 -3.37 24.14 -0.84
N VAL A 109 -2.29 23.73 -0.16
CA VAL A 109 -1.19 22.96 -0.78
C VAL A 109 -1.67 21.60 -1.26
N LEU A 110 -2.41 20.85 -0.43
CA LEU A 110 -2.95 19.54 -0.77
C LEU A 110 -3.88 19.62 -1.98
N ARG A 111 -4.75 20.64 -2.04
CA ARG A 111 -5.64 20.85 -3.18
C ARG A 111 -4.90 21.13 -4.46
N VAL A 112 -3.82 21.94 -4.46
CA VAL A 112 -2.99 22.09 -5.66
C VAL A 112 -2.34 20.76 -6.03
N ALA A 113 -1.78 20.04 -5.05
CA ALA A 113 -1.10 18.77 -5.30
C ALA A 113 -2.04 17.71 -5.90
N LEU A 114 -3.30 17.67 -5.49
CA LEU A 114 -4.31 16.72 -5.98
C LEU A 114 -4.92 17.15 -7.32
N GLU A 115 -5.30 18.42 -7.45
CA GLU A 115 -5.99 18.93 -8.65
C GLU A 115 -5.02 19.16 -9.82
N GLU A 116 -3.77 19.53 -9.55
CA GLU A 116 -2.79 19.95 -10.56
C GLU A 116 -1.51 19.09 -10.53
N GLY A 117 -1.30 18.25 -9.51
CA GLY A 117 -0.06 17.51 -9.32
C GLY A 117 0.97 18.28 -8.49
N VAL A 118 1.74 17.57 -7.65
CA VAL A 118 2.68 18.21 -6.69
C VAL A 118 3.71 19.14 -7.36
N HIS A 119 4.14 18.82 -8.58
CA HIS A 119 5.12 19.62 -9.32
C HIS A 119 4.58 20.98 -9.78
N ASN A 120 3.25 21.17 -9.75
CA ASN A 120 2.57 22.42 -10.05
C ASN A 120 2.24 23.23 -8.79
N VAL A 121 2.63 22.74 -7.60
CA VAL A 121 2.55 23.51 -6.37
C VAL A 121 3.51 24.70 -6.47
N THR A 122 2.94 25.89 -6.58
CA THR A 122 3.66 27.16 -6.61
C THR A 122 3.10 28.09 -5.54
N LEU A 123 3.92 29.02 -5.04
CA LEU A 123 3.46 30.02 -4.06
C LEU A 123 2.25 30.80 -4.59
N ALA A 124 2.24 31.14 -5.89
CA ALA A 124 1.12 31.78 -6.54
C ALA A 124 -0.15 30.90 -6.57
N ALA A 125 -0.03 29.61 -6.86
CA ALA A 125 -1.16 28.68 -6.88
C ALA A 125 -1.76 28.46 -5.48
N VAL A 126 -0.90 28.37 -4.46
CA VAL A 126 -1.30 28.24 -3.06
C VAL A 126 -1.95 29.53 -2.56
N ALA A 127 -1.37 30.70 -2.86
CA ALA A 127 -1.92 32.00 -2.50
C ALA A 127 -3.33 32.28 -3.09
N ARG A 128 -3.69 31.65 -4.21
CA ARG A 128 -5.06 31.75 -4.75
C ARG A 128 -6.08 30.93 -3.98
N ARG A 129 -5.62 29.91 -3.24
CA ARG A 129 -6.46 28.94 -2.52
C ARG A 129 -6.46 29.14 -1.01
N CYS A 130 -5.53 29.92 -0.48
CA CYS A 130 -5.55 30.38 0.91
C CYS A 130 -5.62 31.92 0.97
N ASP A 131 -6.16 32.48 2.05
CA ASP A 131 -6.26 33.94 2.27
C ASP A 131 -4.91 34.60 2.58
N ARG A 132 -3.84 34.24 1.84
CA ARG A 132 -2.48 34.79 2.00
C ARG A 132 -1.95 35.28 0.66
N SER A 133 -1.18 36.37 0.69
CA SER A 133 -0.52 36.87 -0.52
C SER A 133 0.70 36.03 -0.88
N GLU A 134 1.02 35.93 -2.17
CA GLU A 134 2.23 35.28 -2.65
C GLU A 134 3.50 35.86 -2.01
N SER A 135 3.57 37.19 -1.85
CA SER A 135 4.69 37.85 -1.17
C SER A 135 4.85 37.44 0.30
N THR A 136 3.74 37.13 0.98
CA THR A 136 3.77 36.64 2.36
C THR A 136 4.33 35.23 2.40
N LEU A 137 3.88 34.34 1.51
CA LEU A 137 4.39 32.98 1.43
C LEU A 137 5.88 32.96 1.06
N LEU A 138 6.30 33.81 0.12
CA LEU A 138 7.70 33.96 -0.25
C LEU A 138 8.57 34.39 0.94
N ALA A 139 8.09 35.33 1.75
CA ALA A 139 8.82 35.79 2.93
C ALA A 139 8.92 34.73 4.04
N MET A 140 7.95 33.81 4.12
CA MET A 140 7.91 32.76 5.14
C MET A 140 8.74 31.52 4.76
N PHE A 141 8.59 31.06 3.52
CA PHE A 141 9.12 29.77 3.06
C PHE A 141 10.28 29.91 2.07
N GLY A 142 10.48 31.07 1.45
CA GLY A 142 11.51 31.29 0.45
C GLY A 142 11.15 30.75 -0.93
N ASP A 143 10.73 29.49 -1.03
CA ASP A 143 10.29 28.86 -2.28
C ASP A 143 9.17 27.83 -2.07
N ALA A 144 8.65 27.29 -3.17
CA ALA A 144 7.54 26.34 -3.14
C ALA A 144 7.96 24.93 -2.67
N GLU A 145 9.20 24.53 -2.91
CA GLU A 145 9.74 23.23 -2.45
C GLU A 145 9.81 23.21 -0.92
N THR A 146 10.37 24.26 -0.32
CA THR A 146 10.41 24.44 1.13
C THR A 146 9.00 24.51 1.74
N LEU A 147 8.04 25.16 1.06
CA LEU A 147 6.64 25.16 1.51
C LEU A 147 6.03 23.75 1.53
N VAL A 148 6.26 22.94 0.49
CA VAL A 148 5.77 21.56 0.43
C VAL A 148 6.41 20.71 1.52
N ASP A 149 7.72 20.82 1.71
CA ASP A 149 8.46 20.10 2.74
C ASP A 149 7.99 20.46 4.15
N ASP A 150 7.77 21.76 4.44
CA ASP A 150 7.26 22.22 5.73
C ASP A 150 5.83 21.71 5.99
N VAL A 151 4.96 21.72 4.96
CA VAL A 151 3.60 21.18 5.07
C VAL A 151 3.63 19.66 5.26
N ALA A 152 4.51 18.93 4.55
CA ALA A 152 4.68 17.50 4.73
C ALA A 152 5.17 17.18 6.15
N LEU A 153 6.09 17.98 6.70
CA LEU A 153 6.56 17.84 8.07
C LEU A 153 5.44 18.11 9.09
N GLU A 154 4.59 19.11 8.86
CA GLU A 154 3.44 19.40 9.73
C GLU A 154 2.41 18.26 9.71
N VAL A 155 2.11 17.71 8.53
CA VAL A 155 1.22 16.54 8.37
C VAL A 155 1.83 15.32 9.08
N LEU A 156 3.13 15.09 8.90
CA LEU A 156 3.86 14.02 9.57
C LEU A 156 3.75 14.13 11.09
N GLN A 157 4.09 15.29 11.67
CA GLN A 157 4.05 15.53 13.12
C GLN A 157 2.63 15.46 13.72
N SER A 158 1.60 15.69 12.89
CA SER A 158 0.21 15.60 13.34
C SER A 158 -0.30 14.16 13.46
N GLY A 159 0.23 13.25 12.64
CA GLY A 159 -0.20 11.85 12.59
C GLY A 159 0.80 10.87 13.21
N PHE A 160 2.09 11.18 13.18
CA PHE A 160 3.15 10.21 13.41
C PHE A 160 4.28 10.81 14.24
N ASP A 161 4.64 10.11 15.32
CA ASP A 161 5.77 10.50 16.17
C ASP A 161 7.12 9.99 15.60
N ASP A 162 7.14 8.82 14.93
CA ASP A 162 8.39 8.15 14.49
C ASP A 162 8.31 7.44 13.10
N LEU A 163 7.15 7.45 12.42
CA LEU A 163 6.95 6.76 11.14
C LEU A 163 7.03 7.75 9.98
N SER A 164 7.98 7.58 9.06
CA SER A 164 7.92 8.23 7.75
C SER A 164 7.29 7.27 6.74
N PRO A 165 6.06 7.52 6.26
CA PRO A 165 5.35 6.58 5.38
C PRO A 165 5.89 6.56 3.94
N LEU A 166 6.79 7.47 3.57
CA LEU A 166 7.39 7.54 2.23
C LEU A 166 8.72 6.79 2.14
N ARG A 167 9.04 5.93 3.11
CA ARG A 167 10.25 5.11 3.08
C ARG A 167 9.89 3.71 3.55
N LEU A 168 10.37 2.71 2.82
CA LEU A 168 10.27 1.32 3.27
C LEU A 168 11.08 1.12 4.55
N ASP A 169 10.41 0.96 5.69
CA ASP A 169 10.99 0.45 6.93
C ASP A 169 10.44 -0.97 7.21
N PRO A 170 11.19 -2.02 6.86
CA PRO A 170 10.77 -3.40 7.04
C PRO A 170 11.07 -3.90 8.47
N SER A 171 10.67 -3.13 9.47
CA SER A 171 10.75 -3.50 10.88
C SER A 171 9.37 -3.89 11.41
N ARG A 172 9.31 -4.86 12.34
CA ARG A 172 8.03 -5.28 12.95
C ARG A 172 7.34 -4.12 13.67
N ALA A 173 8.11 -3.18 14.22
CA ALA A 173 7.58 -1.99 14.86
C ALA A 173 6.89 -1.07 13.83
N ALA A 174 7.53 -0.82 12.68
CA ALA A 174 6.94 -0.02 11.61
C ALA A 174 5.69 -0.66 11.02
N VAL A 175 5.73 -1.98 10.79
CA VAL A 175 4.55 -2.77 10.36
C VAL A 175 3.41 -2.65 11.37
N ALA A 176 3.67 -2.85 12.66
CA ALA A 176 2.65 -2.74 13.70
C ALA A 176 2.06 -1.33 13.78
N ALA A 177 2.89 -0.30 13.62
CA ALA A 177 2.46 1.09 13.66
C ALA A 177 1.67 1.49 12.39
N SER A 178 2.02 0.95 11.23
CA SER A 178 1.26 1.10 9.98
C SER A 178 -0.10 0.41 10.07
N VAL A 179 -0.18 -0.80 10.64
CA VAL A 179 -1.46 -1.46 10.94
C VAL A 179 -2.29 -0.66 11.95
N ALA A 180 -1.67 -0.14 13.00
CA ALA A 180 -2.36 0.70 13.99
C ALA A 180 -2.88 2.02 13.41
N ALA A 181 -2.30 2.52 12.31
CA ALA A 181 -2.81 3.70 11.62
C ALA A 181 -4.15 3.42 10.89
N LEU A 182 -4.51 2.16 10.63
CA LEU A 182 -5.82 1.78 10.09
C LEU A 182 -6.95 1.89 11.14
N ASP A 183 -6.60 1.89 12.43
CA ASP A 183 -7.52 2.13 13.55
C ASP A 183 -7.68 3.64 13.87
N ASP A 184 -6.87 4.50 13.25
CA ASP A 184 -6.78 5.92 13.59
C ASP A 184 -6.93 6.77 12.32
N SER A 185 -8.14 7.29 12.15
CA SER A 185 -8.54 8.03 10.96
C SER A 185 -7.67 9.26 10.69
N ARG A 186 -7.14 9.92 11.75
CA ARG A 186 -6.19 11.04 11.60
C ARG A 186 -4.85 10.58 11.05
N LYS A 187 -4.36 9.42 11.50
CA LYS A 187 -3.10 8.84 10.99
C LYS A 187 -3.25 8.37 9.56
N ALA A 188 -4.37 7.72 9.24
CA ALA A 188 -4.69 7.33 7.89
C ALA A 188 -4.74 8.54 6.94
N ALA A 189 -5.48 9.59 7.31
CA ALA A 189 -5.54 10.83 6.54
C ALA A 189 -4.16 11.46 6.35
N ALA A 190 -3.35 11.54 7.41
CA ALA A 190 -1.98 12.04 7.33
C ALA A 190 -1.12 11.22 6.34
N LEU A 191 -1.25 9.90 6.35
CA LEU A 191 -0.53 9.02 5.43
C LEU A 191 -0.96 9.25 3.97
N LEU A 192 -2.26 9.31 3.70
CA LEU A 192 -2.79 9.59 2.35
C LEU A 192 -2.34 10.98 1.84
N ARG A 193 -2.36 12.00 2.71
CA ARG A 193 -1.86 13.34 2.41
C ARG A 193 -0.36 13.32 2.08
N LEU A 194 0.42 12.51 2.78
CA LEU A 194 1.86 12.37 2.51
C LEU A 194 2.13 11.73 1.14
N TYR A 195 1.27 10.83 0.63
CA TYR A 195 1.39 10.38 -0.76
C TYR A 195 1.15 11.50 -1.77
N ALA A 196 0.11 12.31 -1.56
CA ALA A 196 -0.17 13.45 -2.43
C ALA A 196 0.99 14.46 -2.44
N LEU A 197 1.53 14.79 -1.26
CA LEU A 197 2.68 15.69 -1.11
C LEU A 197 3.99 15.07 -1.59
N GLY A 198 4.12 13.74 -1.53
CA GLY A 198 5.23 13.02 -2.14
C GLY A 198 5.17 13.02 -3.67
N GLY A 199 4.02 13.34 -4.26
CA GLY A 199 3.80 13.30 -5.70
C GLY A 199 3.47 11.92 -6.25
N VAL A 200 2.98 11.01 -5.41
CA VAL A 200 2.43 9.74 -5.88
C VAL A 200 1.18 10.04 -6.70
N ALA A 201 1.10 9.49 -7.91
CA ALA A 201 -0.06 9.68 -8.77
C ALA A 201 -1.31 9.05 -8.15
N ARG A 202 -2.41 9.81 -8.09
CA ARG A 202 -3.72 9.31 -7.64
C ARG A 202 -4.48 8.64 -8.79
N ASP A 203 -4.72 9.40 -9.87
CA ASP A 203 -5.56 8.96 -10.99
C ASP A 203 -4.75 8.44 -12.19
N ASP A 204 -3.59 9.06 -12.48
CA ASP A 204 -2.69 8.66 -13.58
C ASP A 204 -1.70 7.57 -13.12
N VAL A 205 -2.22 6.47 -12.57
CA VAL A 205 -1.42 5.36 -12.06
C VAL A 205 -0.62 4.70 -13.19
N PRO A 206 0.70 4.49 -13.05
CA PRO A 206 1.51 3.83 -14.07
C PRO A 206 0.96 2.48 -14.53
N GLU A 207 0.97 2.26 -15.84
CA GLU A 207 0.55 0.97 -16.43
C GLU A 207 1.36 -0.18 -15.83
N GLY A 208 0.65 -1.25 -15.44
CA GLY A 208 1.28 -2.43 -14.86
C GLY A 208 1.56 -2.35 -13.36
N GLN A 209 1.22 -1.24 -12.67
CA GLN A 209 1.38 -1.15 -11.21
C GLN A 209 0.53 -2.19 -10.48
N HIS A 210 -0.74 -2.36 -10.89
CA HIS A 210 -1.73 -3.24 -10.27
C HIS A 210 -2.14 -4.44 -11.15
N ALA A 211 -1.35 -4.74 -12.19
CA ALA A 211 -1.78 -5.63 -13.29
C ALA A 211 -2.14 -7.07 -12.87
N VAL A 212 -1.62 -7.54 -11.74
CA VAL A 212 -1.88 -8.90 -11.24
C VAL A 212 -3.03 -8.91 -10.21
N HIS A 213 -3.33 -7.76 -9.61
CA HIS A 213 -4.27 -7.64 -8.51
C HIS A 213 -5.69 -8.05 -8.89
N GLU A 214 -6.19 -7.58 -10.04
CA GLU A 214 -7.55 -7.92 -10.51
C GLU A 214 -7.76 -9.44 -10.66
N LEU A 215 -6.76 -10.15 -11.21
CA LEU A 215 -6.82 -11.60 -11.36
C LEU A 215 -6.85 -12.31 -10.00
N VAL A 216 -6.07 -11.81 -9.04
CA VAL A 216 -5.98 -12.36 -7.68
C VAL A 216 -7.27 -12.11 -6.90
N LEU A 217 -7.82 -10.89 -6.95
CA LEU A 217 -9.10 -10.59 -6.31
C LEU A 217 -10.25 -11.38 -6.91
N ARG A 218 -10.24 -11.55 -8.24
CA ARG A 218 -11.24 -12.39 -8.90
C ARG A 218 -11.15 -13.84 -8.41
N ALA A 219 -9.96 -14.41 -8.34
CA ALA A 219 -9.76 -15.76 -7.81
C ALA A 219 -10.18 -15.87 -6.33
N TRP A 220 -9.87 -14.85 -5.53
CA TRP A 220 -10.26 -14.79 -4.11
C TRP A 220 -11.79 -14.74 -3.94
N ARG A 221 -12.48 -13.87 -4.68
CA ARG A 221 -13.94 -13.68 -4.64
C ARG A 221 -14.74 -14.85 -5.23
N GLU A 222 -14.34 -15.33 -6.42
CA GLU A 222 -15.12 -16.32 -7.18
C GLU A 222 -14.81 -17.76 -6.77
N GLU A 223 -13.56 -18.06 -6.42
CA GLU A 223 -13.08 -19.43 -6.17
C GLU A 223 -12.63 -19.67 -4.73
N GLY A 224 -12.61 -18.62 -3.88
CA GLY A 224 -12.12 -18.74 -2.51
C GLY A 224 -10.62 -19.04 -2.46
N ALA A 225 -9.84 -18.45 -3.39
CA ALA A 225 -8.39 -18.54 -3.36
C ALA A 225 -7.86 -18.13 -1.97
N PRO A 226 -6.74 -18.68 -1.51
CA PRO A 226 -6.29 -18.43 -0.14
C PRO A 226 -5.62 -17.05 -0.03
N THR A 227 -5.83 -16.37 1.11
CA THR A 227 -5.36 -15.00 1.32
C THR A 227 -3.85 -14.76 1.18
N PRO A 228 -2.94 -15.74 1.39
CA PRO A 228 -1.53 -15.60 1.00
C PRO A 228 -1.32 -15.08 -0.43
N LEU A 229 -2.22 -15.41 -1.36
CA LEU A 229 -2.17 -14.91 -2.74
C LEU A 229 -2.46 -13.40 -2.82
N VAL A 230 -3.42 -12.91 -2.03
CA VAL A 230 -3.75 -11.47 -1.92
C VAL A 230 -2.60 -10.71 -1.26
N VAL A 231 -2.01 -11.26 -0.18
CA VAL A 231 -0.85 -10.65 0.48
C VAL A 231 0.34 -10.54 -0.48
N ALA A 232 0.61 -11.59 -1.26
CA ALA A 232 1.68 -11.56 -2.25
C ALA A 232 1.40 -10.55 -3.37
N ALA A 233 0.15 -10.43 -3.85
CA ALA A 233 -0.23 -9.42 -4.84
C ALA A 233 -0.04 -7.99 -4.29
N LEU A 234 -0.52 -7.70 -3.08
CA LEU A 234 -0.32 -6.39 -2.44
C LEU A 234 1.16 -6.05 -2.25
N ALA A 235 1.98 -7.02 -1.82
CA ALA A 235 3.42 -6.80 -1.68
C ALA A 235 4.10 -6.51 -3.02
N CYS A 236 3.61 -7.15 -4.08
CA CYS A 236 4.04 -6.88 -5.44
C CYS A 236 3.65 -5.46 -5.88
N ASP A 237 2.38 -5.06 -5.71
CA ASP A 237 1.91 -3.72 -6.05
C ASP A 237 2.68 -2.63 -5.28
N GLY A 238 2.90 -2.83 -3.98
CA GLY A 238 3.68 -1.93 -3.14
C GLY A 238 5.14 -1.80 -3.58
N TRP A 239 5.80 -2.92 -3.93
CA TRP A 239 7.13 -2.89 -4.53
C TRP A 239 7.14 -2.10 -5.85
N ARG A 240 6.17 -2.38 -6.73
CA ARG A 240 6.09 -1.77 -8.06
C ARG A 240 5.92 -0.27 -8.00
N ALA A 241 5.04 0.19 -7.12
CA ALA A 241 4.87 1.61 -6.87
C ALA A 241 6.18 2.23 -6.39
N GLY A 242 6.91 1.58 -5.48
CA GLY A 242 8.23 2.03 -5.05
C GLY A 242 9.27 2.16 -6.18
N GLU A 243 9.22 1.26 -7.18
CA GLU A 243 10.10 1.34 -8.36
C GLU A 243 9.71 2.50 -9.31
N LEU A 244 8.43 2.77 -9.45
CA LEU A 244 7.90 3.73 -10.41
C LEU A 244 7.76 5.15 -9.83
N GLN A 245 7.61 5.27 -8.51
CA GLN A 245 7.37 6.51 -7.79
C GLN A 245 8.62 6.92 -7.01
N ARG A 246 9.31 7.96 -7.49
CA ARG A 246 10.51 8.51 -6.84
C ARG A 246 10.27 8.91 -5.38
N ALA A 247 9.04 9.29 -5.04
CA ALA A 247 8.60 9.69 -3.71
C ALA A 247 8.82 8.63 -2.62
N LEU A 248 8.66 7.35 -2.97
CA LEU A 248 8.62 6.25 -2.00
C LEU A 248 10.02 5.73 -1.62
N VAL A 249 11.06 6.10 -2.38
CA VAL A 249 12.48 5.80 -2.08
C VAL A 249 12.74 4.31 -1.77
N PHE A 250 12.19 3.40 -2.57
CA PHE A 250 12.42 1.97 -2.41
C PHE A 250 13.78 1.57 -2.99
N PRO A 251 14.39 0.46 -2.52
CA PRO A 251 15.57 -0.08 -3.18
C PRO A 251 15.22 -0.46 -4.63
N SER A 252 16.20 -0.55 -5.52
CA SER A 252 15.98 -0.98 -6.93
C SER A 252 16.01 -2.51 -7.11
N ALA A 253 16.30 -3.25 -6.04
CA ALA A 253 16.28 -4.71 -6.01
C ALA A 253 15.95 -5.20 -4.59
N LEU A 254 15.17 -6.27 -4.49
CA LEU A 254 14.81 -6.90 -3.22
C LEU A 254 15.89 -7.90 -2.76
N PRO A 255 16.03 -8.15 -1.45
CA PRO A 255 16.83 -9.27 -0.96
C PRO A 255 16.26 -10.59 -1.48
N GLY A 256 17.13 -11.53 -1.88
CA GLY A 256 16.69 -12.82 -2.45
C GLY A 256 15.80 -13.64 -1.50
N ALA A 257 15.96 -13.49 -0.17
CA ALA A 257 15.10 -14.14 0.81
C ALA A 257 13.66 -13.62 0.78
N VAL A 258 13.45 -12.33 0.48
CA VAL A 258 12.12 -11.71 0.35
C VAL A 258 11.42 -12.22 -0.89
N VAL A 259 12.13 -12.30 -2.03
CA VAL A 259 11.57 -12.86 -3.28
C VAL A 259 11.21 -14.34 -3.12
N ARG A 260 12.02 -15.12 -2.38
CA ARG A 260 11.68 -16.52 -2.05
C ARG A 260 10.45 -16.63 -1.15
N GLU A 261 10.30 -15.73 -0.18
CA GLU A 261 9.10 -15.69 0.68
C GLU A 261 7.84 -15.32 -0.12
N LEU A 262 7.93 -14.35 -1.04
CA LEU A 262 6.85 -14.05 -1.98
C LEU A 262 6.48 -15.29 -2.81
N ALA A 263 7.46 -15.95 -3.42
CA ALA A 263 7.22 -17.17 -4.20
C ALA A 263 6.54 -18.26 -3.36
N ARG A 264 6.98 -18.45 -2.11
CA ARG A 264 6.36 -19.39 -1.17
C ARG A 264 4.88 -19.08 -0.91
N LEU A 265 4.51 -17.81 -0.75
CA LEU A 265 3.10 -17.42 -0.57
C LEU A 265 2.24 -17.75 -1.80
N VAL A 266 2.81 -17.60 -2.99
CA VAL A 266 2.15 -17.96 -4.25
C VAL A 266 2.00 -19.49 -4.38
N ASP A 267 2.98 -20.26 -3.92
CA ASP A 267 2.99 -21.74 -3.96
C ASP A 267 2.06 -22.37 -2.91
N ASP A 268 2.11 -21.91 -1.66
CA ASP A 268 1.34 -22.44 -0.53
C ASP A 268 -0.17 -22.28 -0.71
N ALA A 269 -0.58 -21.46 -1.69
CA ALA A 269 -1.95 -21.36 -2.15
C ALA A 269 -2.49 -22.66 -2.80
N ALA A 270 -1.68 -23.70 -2.98
CA ALA A 270 -2.07 -24.99 -3.54
C ALA A 270 -3.01 -25.82 -2.63
N GLY A 271 -2.99 -25.60 -1.32
CA GLY A 271 -3.59 -26.54 -0.36
C GLY A 271 -2.95 -27.94 -0.44
N PRO A 272 -3.18 -28.82 0.54
CA PRO A 272 -2.85 -30.24 0.35
C PRO A 272 -3.75 -30.74 -0.78
N GLY A 273 -3.15 -31.25 -1.86
CA GLY A 273 -3.90 -31.91 -2.92
C GLY A 273 -4.87 -32.96 -2.33
N PRO A 274 -6.01 -33.23 -2.99
CA PRO A 274 -7.01 -34.15 -2.45
C PRO A 274 -6.32 -35.44 -2.05
N ALA A 275 -6.49 -35.84 -0.77
CA ALA A 275 -5.97 -37.09 -0.27
C ALA A 275 -6.36 -38.20 -1.25
N GLY A 276 -5.36 -38.81 -1.88
CA GLY A 276 -5.56 -39.94 -2.79
C GLY A 276 -6.42 -41.00 -2.08
N PRO A 277 -7.26 -41.73 -2.82
CA PRO A 277 -8.23 -42.63 -2.24
C PRO A 277 -7.53 -43.58 -1.27
N SER A 278 -7.93 -43.49 0.00
CA SER A 278 -7.51 -44.41 1.04
C SER A 278 -7.85 -45.82 0.57
N MET A 279 -6.82 -46.60 0.23
CA MET A 279 -6.99 -48.03 0.01
C MET A 279 -7.33 -48.63 1.37
N VAL A 280 -8.63 -48.86 1.56
CA VAL A 280 -9.14 -49.74 2.60
C VAL A 280 -8.61 -51.14 2.28
N ASP A 281 -7.67 -51.62 3.09
CA ASP A 281 -7.27 -53.03 3.11
C ASP A 281 -8.42 -53.84 3.73
N PRO A 282 -8.98 -54.85 3.04
CA PRO A 282 -9.94 -55.76 3.64
C PRO A 282 -9.17 -56.85 4.40
N GLY A 283 -9.10 -56.70 5.72
CA GLY A 283 -8.75 -57.75 6.66
C GLY A 283 -9.99 -58.38 7.28
#